data_AF-A0A1G2K3F7-F1
#
_entry.id   AF-A0A1G2K3F7-F1
#
_cell.length_a   1.000
_cell.length_b   1.000
_cell.length_c   1.000
_cell.angle_alpha   90.00
_cell.angle_beta   90.00
_cell.angle_gamma   90.00
#
_symmetry.space_group_name_H-M   'P 1'
#
loop_
_entity.id
_entity.type
_entity.pdbx_description
1 polymer ?
#
loop_
_entity_poly.entity_id
_entity_poly.type
_entity_poly.pdbx_seq_one_letter_code
_entity_poly.pdbx_strand_id
1 'polypeptide(L)'
;MTNKVKTAITIGAMFVPFIAFAQTNFSTVCDVANLVNRGVNVFAWLIYVLAFLSILYSAFLFLTSGGSEDKVKSARQALLWGLIGIAVALFASYARTFVANAIVGGSFNQSCAF
;
A
#
# COMPACT_ATOMS: atom_id res chain seq x y z
N MET A 1 12.20 -26.93 10.43
CA MET A 1 11.32 -27.16 9.26
C MET A 1 10.40 -25.96 8.98
N THR A 2 10.89 -24.71 9.09
CA THR A 2 10.02 -23.53 9.24
C THR A 2 10.10 -22.51 8.10
N ASN A 3 11.11 -22.59 7.22
CA ASN A 3 11.28 -21.61 6.14
C ASN A 3 10.39 -21.90 4.92
N LYS A 4 10.18 -23.17 4.55
CA LYS A 4 9.34 -23.53 3.40
C LYS A 4 7.86 -23.12 3.59
N VAL A 5 7.37 -23.18 4.83
CA VAL A 5 6.03 -22.69 5.20
C VAL A 5 5.97 -21.17 5.14
N LYS A 6 6.98 -20.47 5.65
CA LYS A 6 7.06 -19.00 5.55
C LYS A 6 7.10 -18.55 4.09
N THR A 7 7.87 -19.21 3.23
CA THR A 7 7.94 -18.92 1.79
C THR A 7 6.62 -19.22 1.07
N ALA A 8 5.92 -20.30 1.43
CA ALA A 8 4.60 -20.59 0.86
C ALA A 8 3.53 -19.57 1.30
N ILE A 9 3.62 -19.06 2.54
CA ILE A 9 2.74 -17.99 3.04
C ILE A 9 3.03 -16.67 2.32
N THR A 10 4.30 -16.30 2.09
CA THR A 10 4.61 -15.06 1.33
C THR A 10 4.15 -15.14 -0.11
N ILE A 11 4.26 -16.29 -0.76
CA ILE A 11 3.75 -16.49 -2.13
C ILE A 11 2.21 -16.48 -2.14
N GLY A 12 1.58 -17.16 -1.17
CA GLY A 12 0.12 -17.13 -0.99
C GLY A 12 -0.42 -15.73 -0.69
N ALA A 13 0.33 -14.92 0.05
CA ALA A 13 -0.02 -13.52 0.36
C ALA A 13 -0.04 -12.63 -0.89
N MET A 14 0.77 -12.92 -1.90
CA MET A 14 0.72 -12.21 -3.19
C MET A 14 -0.53 -12.55 -4.01
N PHE A 15 -1.21 -13.67 -3.72
CA PHE A 15 -2.49 -14.06 -4.34
C PHE A 15 -3.73 -13.66 -3.53
N VAL A 16 -3.58 -13.20 -2.28
CA VAL A 16 -4.68 -12.64 -1.46
C VAL A 16 -5.47 -11.56 -2.20
N PRO A 17 -4.83 -10.65 -2.96
CA PRO A 17 -5.54 -9.72 -3.84
C PRO A 17 -6.55 -10.38 -4.77
N PHE A 18 -6.14 -11.44 -5.45
CA PHE A 18 -6.95 -12.10 -6.48
C PHE A 18 -8.19 -12.78 -5.88
N ILE A 19 -8.11 -13.29 -4.65
CA ILE A 19 -9.24 -13.93 -3.97
C ILE A 19 -10.21 -12.87 -3.40
N ALA A 20 -9.72 -11.71 -2.97
CA ALA A 20 -10.55 -10.63 -2.45
C ALA A 20 -11.54 -10.06 -3.50
N PHE A 21 -11.19 -10.11 -4.79
CA PHE A 21 -12.07 -9.73 -5.90
C PHE A 21 -13.06 -10.82 -6.34
N ALA A 22 -12.89 -12.08 -5.92
CA ALA A 22 -13.72 -13.20 -6.40
C ALA A 22 -15.10 -13.32 -5.70
N GLN A 23 -15.29 -12.69 -4.54
CA GLN A 23 -16.53 -12.78 -3.76
C GLN A 23 -17.32 -11.48 -3.87
N THR A 24 -18.24 -11.40 -4.83
CA THR A 24 -19.23 -10.32 -4.92
C THR A 24 -20.65 -10.89 -5.06
N ASN A 25 -21.49 -10.61 -4.07
CA ASN A 25 -22.94 -10.72 -4.18
C ASN A 25 -23.45 -9.29 -4.36
N PHE A 26 -24.14 -8.99 -5.46
CA PHE A 26 -24.61 -7.64 -5.76
C PHE A 26 -26.03 -7.47 -5.24
N SER A 27 -26.17 -7.09 -3.98
CA SER A 27 -27.50 -6.91 -3.36
C SER A 27 -27.82 -5.44 -3.10
N THR A 28 -26.81 -4.58 -3.01
CA THR A 28 -27.00 -3.15 -2.69
C THR A 28 -25.91 -2.27 -3.32
N VAL A 29 -26.17 -0.97 -3.45
CA VAL A 29 -25.15 0.04 -3.86
C VAL A 29 -23.88 -0.01 -3.01
N CYS A 30 -23.96 -0.58 -1.81
CA CYS A 30 -22.81 -0.76 -0.94
C CYS A 30 -21.79 -1.80 -1.37
N ASP A 31 -22.21 -2.83 -2.12
CA ASP A 31 -21.28 -3.85 -2.60
C ASP A 31 -20.32 -3.27 -3.63
N VAL A 32 -20.77 -2.26 -4.39
CA VAL A 32 -19.94 -1.51 -5.34
C VAL A 32 -18.87 -0.70 -4.60
N ALA A 33 -19.21 0.00 -3.52
CA ALA A 33 -18.22 0.73 -2.73
C ALA A 33 -17.23 -0.23 -2.03
N ASN A 34 -17.72 -1.36 -1.51
CA ASN A 34 -16.86 -2.38 -0.91
C ASN A 34 -15.92 -3.02 -1.93
N LEU A 35 -16.37 -3.23 -3.17
CA LEU A 35 -15.51 -3.69 -4.26
C LEU A 35 -14.40 -2.68 -4.59
N VAL A 36 -14.76 -1.39 -4.66
CA VAL A 36 -13.78 -0.31 -4.87
C VAL A 36 -12.75 -0.29 -3.74
N ASN A 37 -13.17 -0.43 -2.48
CA ASN A 37 -12.23 -0.43 -1.35
C ASN A 37 -11.32 -1.64 -1.32
N ARG A 38 -11.84 -2.81 -1.68
CA ARG A 38 -10.98 -3.99 -1.86
C ARG A 38 -9.93 -3.72 -2.93
N GLY A 39 -10.34 -3.06 -4.02
CA GLY A 39 -9.46 -2.49 -5.04
C GLY A 39 -8.36 -1.62 -4.47
N VAL A 40 -8.76 -0.54 -3.80
CA VAL A 40 -7.85 0.44 -3.19
C VAL A 40 -6.92 -0.22 -2.18
N ASN A 41 -7.42 -1.14 -1.34
CA ASN A 41 -6.62 -1.81 -0.31
C ASN A 41 -5.56 -2.74 -0.91
N VAL A 42 -5.91 -3.47 -1.98
CA VAL A 42 -4.95 -4.28 -2.75
C VAL A 42 -3.86 -3.41 -3.36
N PHE A 43 -4.25 -2.31 -4.01
CA PHE A 43 -3.30 -1.38 -4.61
C PHE A 43 -2.41 -0.72 -3.55
N ALA A 44 -2.99 -0.33 -2.42
CA ALA A 44 -2.25 0.24 -1.30
C ALA A 44 -1.21 -0.74 -0.76
N TRP A 45 -1.58 -2.02 -0.57
CA TRP A 45 -0.64 -3.05 -0.12
C TRP A 45 0.55 -3.21 -1.08
N LEU A 46 0.30 -3.24 -2.39
CA LEU A 46 1.38 -3.30 -3.40
C LEU A 46 2.31 -2.08 -3.32
N ILE A 47 1.74 -0.89 -3.17
CA ILE A 47 2.52 0.36 -3.02
C ILE A 47 3.39 0.31 -1.76
N TYR A 48 2.86 -0.18 -0.63
CA TYR A 48 3.63 -0.29 0.61
C TYR A 48 4.81 -1.27 0.47
N VAL A 49 4.61 -2.41 -0.19
CA VAL A 49 5.67 -3.39 -0.45
C VAL A 49 6.75 -2.78 -1.35
N LEU A 50 6.36 -2.11 -2.43
CA LEU A 50 7.30 -1.43 -3.33
C LEU A 50 8.07 -0.31 -2.64
N ALA A 51 7.39 0.51 -1.82
CA ALA A 51 8.00 1.58 -1.05
C ALA A 51 9.06 1.01 -0.09
N PHE A 52 8.73 -0.05 0.64
CA PHE A 52 9.67 -0.71 1.54
C PHE A 52 10.92 -1.24 0.81
N LEU A 53 10.73 -1.90 -0.35
CA LEU A 53 11.86 -2.38 -1.17
C LEU A 53 12.73 -1.25 -1.70
N SER A 54 12.14 -0.12 -2.11
CA SER A 54 12.89 1.04 -2.61
C SER A 54 13.78 1.66 -1.53
N ILE A 55 13.30 1.71 -0.28
CA ILE A 55 14.07 2.20 0.86
C ILE A 55 15.26 1.29 1.13
N LEU A 56 15.04 -0.04 1.16
CA LEU A 56 16.13 -1.00 1.33
C LEU A 56 17.17 -0.88 0.21
N TYR A 57 16.72 -0.80 -1.05
CA TYR A 57 17.61 -0.62 -2.19
C TYR A 57 18.45 0.66 -2.07
N SER A 58 17.83 1.78 -1.69
CA SER A 58 18.53 3.05 -1.49
C SER A 58 19.57 2.97 -0.36
N ALA A 59 19.27 2.26 0.72
CA ALA A 59 20.20 2.08 1.83
C ALA A 59 21.43 1.26 1.43
N PHE A 60 21.25 0.14 0.72
CA PHE A 60 22.37 -0.65 0.21
C PHE A 60 23.21 0.14 -0.80
N LEU A 61 22.56 0.89 -1.69
CA LEU A 61 23.25 1.74 -2.66
C LEU A 61 24.09 2.80 -1.93
N PHE A 62 23.55 3.43 -0.89
CA PHE A 62 24.27 4.43 -0.09
C PHE A 62 25.49 3.84 0.62
N LEU A 63 25.33 2.69 1.27
CA LEU A 63 26.42 2.01 1.99
C LEU A 63 27.51 1.49 1.05
N THR A 64 27.16 1.06 -0.15
CA THR A 64 28.10 0.52 -1.16
C THR A 64 28.69 1.60 -2.07
N SER A 65 28.26 2.86 -1.95
CA SER A 65 28.67 3.97 -2.84
C SER A 65 30.16 4.33 -2.73
N GLY A 66 30.83 3.99 -1.62
CA GLY A 66 32.29 4.17 -1.47
C GLY A 66 32.82 5.60 -1.67
N GLY A 67 31.95 6.63 -1.61
CA GLY A 67 32.31 8.02 -1.87
C GLY A 67 32.14 8.50 -3.31
N SER A 68 31.64 7.66 -4.23
CA SER A 68 31.30 8.12 -5.60
C SER A 68 30.04 9.00 -5.60
N GLU A 69 30.17 10.24 -6.05
CA GLU A 69 29.06 11.22 -6.03
C GLU A 69 27.83 10.74 -6.77
N ASP A 70 28.00 10.06 -7.91
CA ASP A 70 26.90 9.56 -8.72
C ASP A 70 26.03 8.53 -7.99
N LYS A 71 26.66 7.60 -7.24
CA LYS A 71 25.94 6.57 -6.49
C LYS A 71 25.25 7.15 -5.27
N VAL A 72 25.88 8.12 -4.60
CA VAL A 72 25.28 8.86 -3.49
C VAL A 72 24.08 9.68 -3.96
N LYS A 73 24.19 10.35 -5.11
CA LYS A 73 23.09 11.12 -5.70
C LYS A 73 21.91 10.23 -6.07
N SER A 74 22.18 9.10 -6.72
CA SER A 74 21.15 8.11 -7.06
C SER A 74 20.49 7.52 -5.82
N ALA A 75 21.26 7.18 -4.79
CA ALA A 75 20.73 6.68 -3.51
C ALA A 75 19.82 7.68 -2.82
N ARG A 76 20.20 8.97 -2.78
CA ARG A 76 19.36 10.04 -2.22
C ARG A 76 18.07 10.22 -3.00
N GLN A 77 18.15 10.18 -4.33
CA GLN A 77 16.96 10.29 -5.17
C GLN A 77 16.01 9.11 -4.94
N ALA A 78 16.52 7.87 -4.91
CA ALA A 78 15.73 6.69 -4.59
C ALA A 78 15.08 6.77 -3.20
N LEU A 79 15.80 7.28 -2.20
CA LEU A 79 15.29 7.47 -0.84
C LEU A 79 14.18 8.53 -0.80
N LEU A 80 14.32 9.64 -1.52
CA LEU A 80 13.28 10.67 -1.65
C LEU A 80 12.01 10.10 -2.28
N TRP A 81 12.13 9.33 -3.36
CA TRP A 81 10.97 8.67 -4.00
C TRP A 81 10.30 7.66 -3.07
N GLY A 82 11.08 6.90 -2.29
CA GLY A 82 10.54 6.00 -1.26
C GLY A 82 9.78 6.77 -0.16
N LEU A 83 10.33 7.89 0.31
CA LEU A 83 9.70 8.73 1.32
C LEU A 83 8.39 9.36 0.81
N ILE A 84 8.39 9.85 -0.43
CA ILE A 84 7.20 10.40 -1.10
C ILE A 84 6.12 9.33 -1.22
N GLY A 85 6.47 8.10 -1.59
CA GLY A 85 5.51 6.98 -1.69
C GLY A 85 4.79 6.70 -0.36
N ILE A 86 5.54 6.69 0.74
CA ILE A 86 4.94 6.52 2.09
C ILE A 86 4.10 7.73 2.46
N ALA A 87 4.59 8.95 2.22
CA ALA A 87 3.88 10.18 2.53
C ALA A 87 2.52 10.25 1.82
N VAL A 88 2.46 9.89 0.53
CA VAL A 88 1.22 9.85 -0.25
C VAL A 88 0.26 8.78 0.28
N ALA A 89 0.76 7.59 0.62
CA ALA A 89 -0.08 6.51 1.15
C ALA A 89 -0.73 6.86 2.50
N LEU A 90 0.03 7.53 3.37
CA LEU A 90 -0.49 8.09 4.62
C LEU A 90 -1.50 9.19 4.34
N PHE A 91 -1.17 10.16 3.49
CA PHE A 91 -2.04 11.28 3.16
C PHE A 91 -3.38 10.83 2.58
N ALA A 92 -3.38 9.83 1.69
CA ALA A 92 -4.60 9.25 1.13
C ALA A 92 -5.50 8.65 2.21
N SER A 93 -4.91 8.01 3.23
CA SER A 93 -5.66 7.41 4.33
C SER A 93 -6.27 8.46 5.27
N TYR A 94 -5.52 9.52 5.58
CA TYR A 94 -6.04 10.65 6.37
C TYR A 94 -7.10 11.46 5.63
N ALA A 95 -6.92 11.68 4.33
CA ALA A 95 -7.87 12.42 3.50
C ALA A 95 -9.24 11.75 3.46
N ARG A 96 -9.31 10.41 3.35
CA ARG A 96 -10.59 9.67 3.41
C ARG A 96 -11.34 9.91 4.72
N THR A 97 -10.63 9.76 5.84
CA THR A 97 -11.21 9.96 7.18
C THR A 97 -11.62 11.42 7.41
N PHE A 98 -10.84 12.38 6.91
CA PHE A 98 -11.17 13.80 7.00
C PHE A 98 -12.43 14.14 6.20
N VAL A 99 -12.54 13.67 4.96
CA VAL A 99 -13.76 13.88 4.13
C VAL A 99 -14.98 13.26 4.79
N ALA A 100 -14.86 12.02 5.29
CA ALA A 100 -15.96 11.33 5.96
C ALA A 100 -16.43 12.06 7.23
N ASN A 101 -15.51 12.65 8.00
CA ASN A 101 -15.84 13.27 9.28
C ASN A 101 -16.20 14.76 9.17
N ALA A 102 -15.55 15.51 8.28
CA ALA A 102 -15.66 16.97 8.20
C ALA A 102 -16.78 17.47 7.27
N ILE A 103 -17.10 16.73 6.20
CA ILE A 103 -18.06 17.18 5.18
C ILE A 103 -19.44 16.56 5.40
N VAL A 104 -19.49 15.34 5.94
CA VAL A 104 -20.71 14.53 5.93
C VAL A 104 -21.51 14.63 7.24
N GLY A 105 -20.91 15.13 8.33
CA GLY A 105 -21.63 15.62 9.53
C GLY A 105 -22.57 14.63 10.25
N GLY A 106 -22.52 13.34 9.93
CA GLY A 106 -23.44 12.34 10.47
C GLY A 106 -22.90 10.92 10.33
N SER A 107 -23.18 10.09 11.34
CA SER A 107 -22.87 8.67 11.40
C SER A 107 -23.59 7.90 10.30
N PHE A 108 -23.03 7.85 9.10
CA PHE A 108 -23.33 6.77 8.18
C PHE A 108 -22.77 5.50 8.83
N ASN A 109 -23.67 4.70 9.39
CA ASN A 109 -23.41 3.29 9.62
C ASN A 109 -22.82 2.71 8.33
N GLN A 110 -21.61 2.17 8.45
CA GLN A 110 -20.79 1.58 7.40
C GLN A 110 -21.49 0.40 6.71
N SER A 111 -22.49 0.62 5.88
CA SER A 111 -22.87 -0.42 4.92
C SER A 111 -21.91 -0.42 3.73
N CYS A 112 -21.34 0.75 3.41
CA CYS A 112 -20.33 0.89 2.37
C CYS A 112 -19.25 1.89 2.81
N ALA A 113 -18.15 1.37 3.34
CA ALA A 113 -16.97 2.19 3.67
C ALA A 113 -16.38 2.80 2.38
N PHE A 114 -15.43 3.74 2.51
CA PHE A 114 -14.48 4.15 1.46
C PHE A 114 -13.05 3.97 2.03
#